data_AF-A0A9Q3L5B8-F1
#
_entry.id   AF-A0A9Q3L5B8-F1
#
_cell.length_a   1.000
_cell.length_b   1.000
_cell.length_c   1.000
_cell.angle_alpha   90.00
_cell.angle_beta   90.00
_cell.angle_gamma   90.00
#
_symmetry.space_group_name_H-M   'P 1'
#
loop_
_entity.id
_entity.type
_entity.pdbx_description
1 polymer ?
#
loop_
_entity_poly.entity_id
_entity_poly.type
_entity_poly.pdbx_seq_one_letter_code
_entity_poly.pdbx_strand_id
1 'polypeptide(L)'
;MDLPPSSYHDSLEELWDEEEEPEEIETVIKVVPSVYHQYLDVFSKVKAEKLPPHCACDNHIELEGSLSTVGVIYSLSKQESDTLRAYISENVEKGFIRPSSSSTGAPVLFVKNKDGGLHVCVDYRKLNAVTRKNKYPVPPINQLLNVFNGSSIFSKIFFCGA
;
A
#
# COMPACT_ATOMS: atom_id res chain seq x y z
N MET A 1 16.83 -50.96 6.97
CA MET A 1 16.62 -50.68 8.40
C MET A 1 17.89 -50.03 8.88
N ASP A 2 17.97 -48.74 9.22
CA ASP A 2 16.93 -47.76 9.52
C ASP A 2 17.44 -46.35 9.21
N LEU A 3 16.54 -45.50 8.70
CA LEU A 3 16.75 -44.05 8.60
C LEU A 3 16.72 -43.45 10.01
N PRO A 4 17.53 -42.44 10.34
CA PRO A 4 17.34 -41.68 11.57
C PRO A 4 16.02 -40.90 11.50
N PRO A 5 15.32 -40.74 12.63
CA PRO A 5 13.97 -40.22 12.67
C PRO A 5 13.91 -38.74 12.30
N SER A 6 12.89 -38.41 11.51
CA SER A 6 12.32 -37.08 11.35
C SER A 6 12.01 -36.47 12.72
N SER A 7 12.74 -35.43 13.10
CA SER A 7 12.34 -34.49 14.15
C SER A 7 12.40 -33.07 13.62
N TYR A 8 11.66 -32.81 12.54
CA TYR A 8 11.13 -31.47 12.25
C TYR A 8 9.68 -31.44 12.74
N HIS A 9 9.53 -31.57 14.04
CA HIS A 9 8.36 -31.10 14.76
C HIS A 9 8.94 -30.22 15.89
N ASP A 10 8.34 -29.05 16.07
CA ASP A 10 8.75 -27.93 16.92
C ASP A 10 9.72 -26.92 16.34
N SER A 11 9.17 -26.04 15.49
CA SER A 11 9.44 -24.59 15.54
C SER A 11 8.39 -23.81 14.74
N LEU A 12 7.11 -24.18 14.89
CA LEU A 12 5.95 -23.50 14.27
C LEU A 12 5.03 -22.88 15.35
N GLU A 13 5.60 -22.54 16.50
CA GLU A 13 4.90 -21.79 17.57
C GLU A 13 5.61 -20.48 17.96
N GLU A 14 6.72 -20.12 17.29
CA GLU A 14 7.37 -18.82 17.50
C GLU A 14 7.26 -17.98 16.23
N LEU A 15 6.11 -17.34 16.02
CA LEU A 15 5.96 -16.13 15.17
C LEU A 15 4.52 -15.56 15.25
N TRP A 16 3.89 -15.61 16.43
CA TRP A 16 2.70 -14.80 16.69
C TRP A 16 3.12 -13.66 17.62
N ASP A 17 3.32 -12.49 17.04
CA ASP A 17 3.46 -11.24 17.80
C ASP A 17 2.18 -11.03 18.63
N GLU A 18 2.34 -10.92 19.96
CA GLU A 18 1.28 -10.86 20.98
C GLU A 18 0.41 -9.57 20.97
N GLU A 19 0.28 -8.87 19.84
CA GLU A 19 -0.49 -7.61 19.73
C GLU A 19 -1.50 -7.64 18.58
N GLU A 20 -2.34 -8.68 18.48
CA GLU A 20 -3.55 -8.63 17.65
C GLU A 20 -4.80 -8.65 18.54
N GLU A 21 -5.64 -7.61 18.40
CA GLU A 21 -6.93 -7.50 19.10
C GLU A 21 -7.83 -8.70 18.69
N PRO A 22 -8.29 -9.52 19.65
CA PRO A 22 -8.95 -10.80 19.37
C PRO A 22 -10.25 -10.67 18.55
N GLU A 23 -10.89 -9.50 18.61
CA GLU A 23 -12.11 -9.21 17.84
C GLU A 23 -11.85 -9.12 16.32
N GLU A 24 -10.67 -8.67 15.88
CA GLU A 24 -10.34 -8.54 14.47
C GLU A 24 -10.07 -9.91 13.84
N ILE A 25 -9.30 -10.77 14.50
CA ILE A 25 -9.00 -12.13 14.04
C ILE A 25 -10.29 -12.93 13.86
N GLU A 26 -11.23 -12.84 14.81
CA GLU A 26 -12.50 -13.57 14.74
C GLU A 26 -13.35 -13.11 13.55
N THR A 27 -13.31 -11.81 13.22
CA THR A 27 -14.02 -11.30 12.04
C THR A 27 -13.38 -11.78 10.73
N VAL A 28 -12.04 -11.82 10.65
CA VAL A 28 -11.31 -12.26 9.47
C VAL A 28 -11.53 -13.76 9.23
N ILE A 29 -11.46 -14.60 10.27
CA ILE A 29 -11.69 -16.05 10.16
C ILE A 29 -13.09 -16.38 9.64
N LYS A 30 -14.11 -15.59 10.02
CA LYS A 30 -15.50 -15.76 9.55
C LYS A 30 -15.67 -15.45 8.06
N VAL A 31 -14.86 -14.54 7.51
CA VAL A 31 -14.97 -14.08 6.11
C VAL A 31 -14.06 -14.89 5.18
N VAL A 32 -12.87 -15.26 5.65
CA VAL A 32 -11.85 -15.94 4.84
C VAL A 32 -12.15 -17.45 4.79
N PRO A 33 -12.24 -18.05 3.58
CA PRO A 33 -12.41 -19.50 3.43
C PRO A 33 -11.32 -20.28 4.16
N SER A 34 -11.66 -21.44 4.72
CA SER A 34 -10.74 -22.27 5.53
C SER A 34 -9.45 -22.63 4.83
N VAL A 35 -9.48 -22.78 3.50
CA VAL A 35 -8.30 -23.06 2.66
C VAL A 35 -7.23 -21.97 2.77
N TYR A 36 -7.62 -20.73 3.08
CA TYR A 36 -6.72 -19.58 3.22
C TYR A 36 -6.41 -19.24 4.69
N HIS A 37 -6.82 -20.07 5.65
CA HIS A 37 -6.56 -19.79 7.08
C HIS A 37 -5.07 -19.79 7.44
N GLN A 38 -4.21 -20.39 6.61
CA GLN A 38 -2.76 -20.26 6.75
C GLN A 38 -2.20 -18.85 6.40
N TYR A 39 -3.01 -17.99 5.79
CA TYR A 39 -2.64 -16.63 5.36
C TYR A 39 -3.52 -15.55 6.01
N LEU A 40 -4.06 -15.81 7.20
CA LEU A 40 -4.95 -14.85 7.89
C LEU A 40 -4.25 -13.52 8.16
N ASP A 41 -2.94 -13.55 8.36
CA ASP A 41 -2.08 -12.39 8.54
C ASP A 41 -2.15 -11.41 7.35
N VAL A 42 -2.27 -11.92 6.12
CA VAL A 42 -2.38 -11.11 4.89
C VAL A 42 -3.70 -10.34 4.84
N PHE A 43 -4.73 -10.81 5.55
CA PHE A 43 -6.05 -10.18 5.60
C PHE A 43 -6.23 -9.23 6.81
N SER A 44 -5.23 -9.09 7.67
CA SER A 44 -5.25 -8.15 8.81
C SER A 44 -5.15 -6.71 8.32
N LYS A 45 -6.11 -5.86 8.73
CA LYS A 45 -6.08 -4.44 8.34
C LYS A 45 -4.96 -3.70 9.06
N VAL A 46 -4.76 -4.00 10.33
CA VAL A 46 -3.71 -3.39 11.15
C VAL A 46 -2.33 -3.64 10.55
N LYS A 47 -2.06 -4.87 10.10
CA LYS A 47 -0.79 -5.19 9.41
C LYS A 47 -0.66 -4.45 8.08
N ALA A 48 -1.76 -4.30 7.33
CA ALA A 48 -1.76 -3.56 6.07
C ALA A 48 -1.53 -2.04 6.23
N GLU A 49 -1.79 -1.48 7.42
CA GLU A 49 -1.54 -0.06 7.72
C GLU A 49 -0.10 0.24 8.14
N LYS A 50 0.77 -0.77 8.23
CA LYS A 50 2.20 -0.61 8.52
C LYS A 50 3.02 -0.64 7.23
N LEU A 51 4.07 0.21 7.14
CA LEU A 51 5.00 0.12 6.02
C LEU A 51 5.72 -1.22 6.03
N PRO A 52 5.87 -1.89 4.87
CA PRO A 52 6.68 -3.09 4.79
C PRO A 52 8.15 -2.73 5.07
N PRO A 53 8.94 -3.68 5.60
CA PRO A 53 10.38 -3.48 5.77
C PRO A 53 11.03 -3.21 4.41
N HIS A 54 12.11 -2.43 4.43
CA HIS A 54 12.94 -2.19 3.25
C HIS A 54 13.38 -3.50 2.62
N CYS A 55 13.28 -3.59 1.30
CA CYS A 55 13.61 -4.79 0.55
C CYS A 55 14.57 -4.47 -0.60
N ALA A 56 14.99 -5.49 -1.35
CA ALA A 56 15.87 -5.30 -2.50
C ALA A 56 15.27 -4.40 -3.60
N CYS A 57 13.95 -4.17 -3.56
CA CYS A 57 13.16 -3.53 -4.61
C CYS A 57 12.40 -2.31 -4.08
N ASP A 58 13.07 -1.37 -3.43
CA ASP A 58 12.44 -0.11 -3.02
C ASP A 58 12.13 0.80 -4.21
N ASN A 59 11.04 1.56 -4.12
CA ASN A 59 10.64 2.52 -5.15
C ASN A 59 11.66 3.67 -5.22
N HIS A 60 12.45 3.71 -6.29
CA HIS A 60 13.38 4.79 -6.57
C HIS A 60 12.84 5.74 -7.66
N ILE A 61 12.91 7.05 -7.42
CA ILE A 61 12.50 8.08 -8.36
C ILE A 61 13.76 8.69 -8.99
N GLU A 62 14.08 8.26 -10.20
CA GLU A 62 15.18 8.84 -10.99
C GLU A 62 14.76 10.17 -11.61
N LEU A 63 15.56 11.22 -11.43
CA LEU A 63 15.31 12.56 -11.98
C LEU A 63 16.28 12.85 -13.13
N GLU A 64 15.77 13.37 -14.25
CA GLU A 64 16.58 13.75 -15.43
C GLU A 64 16.93 15.25 -15.45
N GLY A 65 16.54 16.00 -14.42
CA GLY A 65 16.81 17.43 -14.31
C GLY A 65 16.63 17.97 -12.89
N SER A 66 16.89 19.26 -12.71
CA SER A 66 16.68 19.94 -11.43
C SER A 66 15.21 20.28 -11.22
N LEU A 67 14.67 19.94 -10.05
CA LEU A 67 13.35 20.42 -9.63
C LEU A 67 13.40 21.92 -9.31
N SER A 68 12.39 22.65 -9.78
CA SER A 68 12.17 24.03 -9.34
C SER A 68 11.83 24.08 -7.84
N THR A 69 12.16 25.20 -7.20
CA THR A 69 11.76 25.50 -5.82
C THR A 69 10.24 25.40 -5.63
N VAL A 70 9.85 25.02 -4.41
CA VAL A 70 8.50 24.92 -3.81
C VAL A 70 7.34 25.35 -4.72
N GLY A 71 6.42 24.42 -5.00
CA GLY A 71 5.19 24.70 -5.74
C GLY A 71 4.29 25.76 -5.07
N VAL A 72 3.36 26.33 -5.83
CA VAL A 72 2.41 27.34 -5.33
C VAL A 72 1.51 26.71 -4.28
N ILE A 73 1.52 27.23 -3.05
CA ILE A 73 0.60 26.80 -2.00
C ILE A 73 -0.78 27.43 -2.28
N TYR A 74 -1.80 26.59 -2.45
CA TYR A 74 -3.18 27.04 -2.64
C TYR A 74 -3.81 27.47 -1.33
N SER A 75 -4.65 28.51 -1.38
CA SER A 75 -5.45 28.91 -0.22
C SER A 75 -6.47 27.83 0.10
N LEU A 76 -6.54 27.44 1.37
CA LEU A 76 -7.46 26.41 1.85
C LEU A 76 -8.65 27.03 2.57
N SER A 77 -9.83 26.47 2.36
CA SER A 77 -10.99 26.69 3.23
C SER A 77 -10.76 26.04 4.60
N LYS A 78 -11.63 26.37 5.57
CA LYS A 78 -11.59 25.75 6.90
C LYS A 78 -11.75 24.22 6.82
N GLN A 79 -12.73 23.76 6.04
CA GLN A 79 -13.01 22.33 5.88
C GLN A 79 -11.82 21.58 5.25
N GLU A 80 -11.18 22.16 4.23
CA GLU A 80 -9.99 21.59 3.60
C GLU A 80 -8.80 21.56 4.57
N SER A 81 -8.62 22.62 5.36
CA SER A 81 -7.55 22.69 6.36
C SER A 81 -7.69 21.64 7.45
N ASP A 82 -8.93 21.42 7.93
CA ASP A 82 -9.21 20.41 8.96
C ASP A 82 -9.04 19.00 8.40
N THR A 83 -9.48 18.77 7.16
CA THR A 83 -9.26 17.49 6.45
C THR A 83 -7.77 17.21 6.26
N LEU A 84 -7.00 18.21 5.85
CA LEU A 84 -5.55 18.09 5.66
C LEU A 84 -4.83 17.77 6.97
N ARG A 85 -5.22 18.42 8.06
CA ARG A 85 -4.61 18.19 9.38
C ARG A 85 -4.86 16.76 9.86
N ALA A 86 -6.09 16.27 9.72
CA ALA A 86 -6.44 14.90 10.08
C ALA A 86 -5.66 13.88 9.23
N TYR A 87 -5.61 14.09 7.90
CA TYR A 87 -4.82 13.25 7.00
C TYR A 87 -3.34 13.21 7.38
N ILE A 88 -2.73 14.37 7.69
CA ILE A 88 -1.32 14.43 8.08
C ILE A 88 -1.09 13.69 9.40
N SER A 89 -1.92 13.89 10.44
CA SER A 89 -1.67 13.22 11.72
C SER A 89 -1.78 11.70 11.60
N GLU A 90 -2.81 11.22 10.90
CA GLU A 90 -3.03 9.79 10.66
C GLU A 90 -1.86 9.16 9.89
N ASN A 91 -1.39 9.80 8.81
CA ASN A 91 -0.30 9.24 8.00
C ASN A 91 1.08 9.34 8.68
N VAL A 92 1.26 10.29 9.61
CA VAL A 92 2.46 10.35 10.45
C VAL A 92 2.43 9.24 11.50
N GLU A 93 1.28 9.00 12.13
CA GLU A 93 1.09 7.92 13.11
C GLU A 93 1.30 6.54 12.48
N LYS A 94 0.76 6.32 11.27
CA LYS A 94 1.00 5.10 10.47
C LYS A 94 2.44 4.98 9.94
N GLY A 95 3.23 6.06 10.01
CA GLY A 95 4.59 6.11 9.48
C GLY A 95 4.69 6.22 7.96
N PHE A 96 3.59 6.41 7.25
CA PHE A 96 3.56 6.58 5.78
C PHE A 96 4.23 7.88 5.33
N ILE A 97 4.16 8.92 6.15
CA ILE A 97 4.84 10.20 5.91
C ILE A 97 5.65 10.63 7.13
N ARG A 98 6.63 11.50 6.90
CA ARG A 98 7.42 12.13 7.96
C ARG A 98 7.69 13.60 7.65
N PRO A 99 7.95 14.44 8.66
CA PRO A 99 8.49 15.77 8.44
C PRO A 99 9.77 15.72 7.61
N SER A 100 9.90 16.64 6.65
CA SER A 100 11.03 16.69 5.72
C SER A 100 11.51 18.13 5.54
N SER A 101 12.82 18.30 5.40
CA SER A 101 13.50 19.58 5.11
C SER A 101 13.91 19.68 3.63
N SER A 102 13.13 19.06 2.74
CA SER A 102 13.36 19.08 1.28
C SER A 102 13.33 20.51 0.71
N SER A 103 14.24 20.80 -0.21
CA SER A 103 14.26 22.05 -1.00
C SER A 103 13.10 22.16 -2.00
N THR A 104 12.40 21.06 -2.23
CA THR A 104 11.27 20.95 -3.16
C THR A 104 10.02 20.51 -2.41
N GLY A 105 8.87 21.09 -2.77
CA GLY A 105 7.55 20.72 -2.27
C GLY A 105 6.50 20.75 -3.37
N ALA A 106 5.54 19.84 -3.29
CA ALA A 106 4.38 19.78 -4.17
C ALA A 106 3.13 20.28 -3.44
N PRO A 107 2.23 21.02 -4.09
CA PRO A 107 1.03 21.50 -3.44
C PRO A 107 -0.02 20.40 -3.30
N VAL A 108 -0.94 20.59 -2.37
CA VAL A 108 -2.07 19.69 -2.12
C VAL A 108 -3.33 20.25 -2.77
N LEU A 109 -4.10 19.35 -3.36
CA LEU A 109 -5.40 19.55 -3.98
C LEU A 109 -6.45 18.71 -3.26
N PHE A 110 -7.72 19.09 -3.37
CA PHE A 110 -8.84 18.36 -2.79
C PHE A 110 -9.81 17.92 -3.87
N VAL A 111 -10.21 16.66 -3.81
CA VAL A 111 -11.23 16.09 -4.71
C VAL A 111 -12.45 15.72 -3.88
N LYS A 112 -13.65 16.10 -4.34
CA LYS A 112 -14.90 15.76 -3.67
C LYS A 112 -15.28 14.31 -3.99
N ASN A 113 -15.60 13.57 -2.94
CA ASN A 113 -16.13 12.21 -3.03
C ASN A 113 -17.61 12.24 -3.36
N LYS A 114 -18.10 11.09 -3.85
CA LYS A 114 -19.55 10.88 -4.04
C LYS A 114 -20.31 11.02 -2.73
N ASP A 115 -19.69 10.61 -1.62
CA ASP A 115 -20.26 10.67 -0.27
C ASP A 115 -20.13 12.05 0.39
N GLY A 116 -19.65 13.07 -0.34
CA GLY A 116 -19.51 14.44 0.15
C GLY A 116 -18.22 14.74 0.93
N GLY A 117 -17.39 13.73 1.21
CA GLY A 117 -16.06 13.89 1.78
C GLY A 117 -15.04 14.53 0.82
N LEU A 118 -13.85 14.86 1.35
CA LEU A 118 -12.73 15.41 0.58
C LEU A 118 -11.54 14.43 0.61
N HIS A 119 -11.00 14.09 -0.56
CA HIS A 119 -9.73 13.37 -0.68
C HIS A 119 -8.57 14.35 -0.86
N VAL A 120 -7.51 14.14 -0.09
CA VAL A 120 -6.22 14.82 -0.23
C VAL A 120 -5.48 14.24 -1.45
N CYS A 121 -5.07 15.10 -2.37
CA CYS A 121 -4.32 14.73 -3.57
C CYS A 121 -3.07 15.60 -3.71
N VAL A 122 -1.88 15.01 -3.78
CA VAL A 122 -0.65 15.78 -3.97
C VAL A 122 -0.40 15.99 -5.46
N ASP A 123 -0.19 17.23 -5.89
CA ASP A 123 0.05 17.57 -7.30
C ASP A 123 1.51 17.33 -7.71
N TYR A 124 1.80 16.08 -8.08
CA TYR A 124 3.12 15.68 -8.57
C TYR A 124 3.38 16.01 -10.05
N ARG A 125 2.55 16.81 -10.74
CA ARG A 125 2.73 17.06 -12.18
C ARG A 125 4.10 17.62 -12.53
N LYS A 126 4.62 18.56 -11.73
CA LYS A 126 5.97 19.13 -11.93
C LYS A 126 7.07 18.11 -11.66
N LEU A 127 6.89 17.24 -10.66
CA LEU A 127 7.83 16.15 -10.37
C LEU A 127 7.85 15.14 -11.51
N ASN A 128 6.67 14.66 -11.91
CA ASN A 128 6.51 13.67 -12.98
C ASN A 128 7.04 14.13 -14.35
N ALA A 129 7.14 15.46 -14.58
CA ALA A 129 7.71 16.02 -15.80
C ALA A 129 9.23 15.88 -15.88
N VAL A 130 9.93 15.82 -14.74
CA VAL A 130 11.39 15.67 -14.66
C VAL A 130 11.82 14.26 -14.23
N THR A 131 10.88 13.44 -13.76
CA THR A 131 11.11 12.02 -13.44
C THR A 131 11.34 11.22 -14.72
N ARG A 132 12.40 10.40 -14.74
CA ARG A 132 12.61 9.40 -15.79
C ARG A 132 11.44 8.41 -15.79
N LYS A 133 10.77 8.30 -16.93
CA LYS A 133 9.64 7.37 -17.06
C LYS A 133 10.16 5.93 -17.08
N ASN A 134 9.84 5.16 -16.05
CA ASN A 134 10.01 3.70 -16.06
C ASN A 134 8.97 3.09 -17.01
N LYS A 135 9.37 2.89 -18.28
CA LYS A 135 8.49 2.34 -19.33
C LYS A 135 8.51 0.82 -19.29
N TYR A 136 7.85 0.23 -18.30
CA TYR A 136 7.58 -1.21 -18.32
C TYR A 136 6.41 -1.50 -19.28
N PRO A 137 6.56 -2.44 -20.23
CA PRO A 137 5.50 -2.76 -21.17
C PRO A 137 4.35 -3.48 -20.45
N VAL A 138 3.21 -2.82 -20.32
CA VAL A 138 1.98 -3.48 -19.89
C VAL A 138 1.42 -4.26 -21.09
N PRO A 139 1.28 -5.60 -20.99
CA PRO A 139 0.78 -6.39 -22.10
C PRO A 139 -0.69 -6.01 -22.42
N PRO A 140 -1.08 -6.02 -23.71
CA PRO A 140 -2.47 -5.82 -24.10
C PRO A 140 -3.39 -6.84 -23.42
N ILE A 141 -4.60 -6.40 -23.04
CA ILE A 141 -5.56 -7.25 -22.34
C ILE A 141 -5.89 -8.54 -23.12
N ASN A 142 -5.97 -8.48 -24.45
CA ASN A 142 -6.23 -9.66 -25.29
C ASN A 142 -5.12 -10.71 -25.17
N GLN A 143 -3.86 -10.29 -25.03
CA GLN A 143 -2.75 -11.24 -24.82
C GLN A 143 -2.84 -11.90 -23.46
N LEU A 144 -3.19 -11.13 -22.41
CA LEU A 144 -3.41 -11.67 -21.07
C LEU A 144 -4.59 -12.66 -21.05
N LEU A 145 -5.71 -12.34 -21.71
CA LEU A 145 -6.90 -13.20 -21.77
C LEU A 145 -6.65 -14.51 -22.52
N ASN A 146 -5.80 -14.50 -23.55
CA ASN A 146 -5.45 -15.72 -24.28
C ASN A 146 -4.72 -16.74 -23.40
N VAL A 147 -3.94 -16.30 -22.41
CA VAL A 147 -3.27 -17.21 -21.43
C VAL A 147 -4.29 -17.99 -20.61
N PHE A 148 -5.46 -17.41 -20.38
CA PHE A 148 -6.54 -18.01 -19.60
C PHE A 148 -7.48 -18.89 -20.44
N ASN A 149 -7.28 -18.97 -21.76
CA ASN A 149 -8.15 -19.74 -22.64
C ASN A 149 -8.14 -21.23 -22.27
N GLY A 150 -9.33 -21.83 -22.17
CA GLY A 150 -9.51 -23.22 -21.73
C GLY A 150 -9.57 -23.43 -20.22
N SER A 151 -9.36 -22.39 -19.41
CA SER A 151 -9.61 -22.44 -17.95
C SER A 151 -11.10 -22.20 -17.67
N SER A 152 -11.65 -22.93 -16.70
CA SER A 152 -13.06 -22.82 -16.29
C SER A 152 -13.26 -22.17 -14.92
N ILE A 153 -12.21 -22.10 -14.10
CA ILE A 153 -12.24 -21.56 -12.74
C ILE A 153 -11.18 -20.47 -12.63
N PHE A 154 -11.57 -19.32 -12.08
CA PHE A 154 -10.71 -18.16 -11.88
C PHE A 154 -10.75 -17.70 -10.43
N SER A 155 -9.62 -17.19 -9.94
CA SER A 155 -9.53 -16.52 -8.65
C SER A 155 -8.92 -15.14 -8.86
N LYS A 156 -9.48 -14.14 -8.19
CA LYS A 156 -9.03 -12.75 -8.28
C LYS A 156 -8.63 -12.26 -6.91
N ILE A 157 -7.40 -11.80 -6.80
CA ILE A 157 -6.84 -11.21 -5.58
C ILE A 157 -6.72 -9.71 -5.82
N PHE A 158 -7.11 -8.93 -4.81
CA PHE A 158 -6.93 -7.48 -4.80
C PHE A 158 -6.07 -7.12 -3.61
N PHE A 159 -5.05 -6.32 -3.84
CA PHE A 159 -4.20 -5.78 -2.79
C PHE A 159 -4.71 -4.41 -2.38
N CYS A 160 -4.76 -4.15 -1.07
CA CYS A 160 -5.05 -2.83 -0.52
C CYS A 160 -3.74 -2.03 -0.43
N GLY A 161 -3.75 -0.77 -0.88
CA GLY A 161 -2.58 0.12 -0.76
C GLY A 161 -1.46 -0.05 -1.79
N ALA A 162 -1.69 -0.84 -2.85
CA ALA A 162 -0.76 -1.01 -3.98
C ALA A 162 -0.83 0.13 -5.02
#